data_AF-A0A7S1Y6V1-F1
#
_entry.id   AF-A0A7S1Y6V1-F1
#
_cell.length_a   1.000
_cell.length_b   1.000
_cell.length_c   1.000
_cell.angle_alpha   90.00
_cell.angle_beta   90.00
_cell.angle_gamma   90.00
#
_symmetry.space_group_name_H-M   'P 1'
#
loop_
_entity.id
_entity.type
_entity.pdbx_description
1 polymer ?
#
loop_
_entity_poly.entity_id
_entity_poly.type
_entity_poly.pdbx_seq_one_letter_code
_entity_poly.pdbx_strand_id
1 'polypeptide(L)'
;IETVETNTNPTIIETVETNQEVGDDLDFTVIPKQLDSLFEAHDTGNSIHATILETGGQWTRSRQKNLLSKSVTSTLGAEDRKSEKNMAFDLLDALSRSGTLPVSYGDLHVVVAVSHCFDKDVMNTVIQDNVNPIEKLEETSVLVAATVTGESPQELTVGAHQQYQEQLSGLLGGTGDGVDATTGPAV
;
A
#
# COMPACT_ATOMS: atom_id res chain seq x y z
N ILE A 1 49.01 23.06 30.60
CA ILE A 1 48.67 21.81 29.90
C ILE A 1 47.17 21.68 30.03
N GLU A 2 46.49 22.18 29.01
CA GLU A 2 45.05 22.39 28.96
C GLU A 2 44.46 21.15 28.28
N THR A 3 43.72 20.33 29.03
CA THR A 3 43.05 19.15 28.51
C THR A 3 41.69 19.56 27.96
N VAL A 4 41.61 19.54 26.64
CA VAL A 4 40.39 19.71 25.84
C VAL A 4 39.53 18.45 26.03
N GLU A 5 38.38 18.58 26.68
CA GLU A 5 37.37 17.53 26.74
C GLU A 5 36.52 17.58 25.47
N THR A 6 36.58 16.50 24.68
CA THR A 6 35.81 16.32 23.44
C THR A 6 34.35 16.01 23.79
N ASN A 7 33.47 16.98 23.55
CA ASN A 7 32.02 16.84 23.66
C ASN A 7 31.51 15.89 22.57
N THR A 8 31.23 14.64 22.95
CA THR A 8 30.57 13.65 22.09
C THR A 8 29.08 13.74 22.43
N ASN A 9 28.30 14.37 21.55
CA ASN A 9 26.85 14.40 21.65
C ASN A 9 26.28 13.16 20.94
N PRO A 10 25.76 12.14 21.64
CA PRO A 10 24.97 11.12 20.98
C PRO A 10 23.59 11.71 20.66
N THR A 11 23.30 11.85 19.36
CA THR A 11 21.97 12.09 18.82
C THR A 11 20.98 11.15 19.47
N ILE A 12 20.09 11.72 20.29
CA ILE A 12 18.96 11.03 20.89
C ILE A 12 18.04 10.65 19.73
N ILE A 13 18.03 9.36 19.36
CA ILE A 13 16.96 8.78 18.56
C ILE A 13 15.76 8.75 19.51
N GLU A 14 14.85 9.69 19.30
CA GLU A 14 13.56 9.72 20.00
C GLU A 14 12.84 8.42 19.66
N THR A 15 12.88 7.48 20.60
CA THR A 15 12.17 6.22 20.49
C THR A 15 10.71 6.57 20.72
N VAL A 16 9.92 6.62 19.64
CA VAL A 16 8.48 6.80 19.74
C VAL A 16 7.93 5.58 20.46
N GLU A 17 7.64 5.72 21.75
CA GLU A 17 7.03 4.69 22.57
C GLU A 17 5.63 4.36 22.02
N THR A 18 5.51 3.24 21.31
CA THR A 18 4.25 2.63 20.92
C THR A 18 3.61 1.94 22.12
N ASN A 19 3.05 2.72 23.05
CA ASN A 19 2.03 2.23 23.97
C ASN A 19 0.67 2.38 23.31
N GLN A 20 0.27 1.37 22.52
CA GLN A 20 -1.10 1.30 22.00
C GLN A 20 -1.82 0.12 22.65
N GLU A 21 -2.67 0.46 23.63
CA GLU A 21 -3.70 -0.45 24.12
C GLU A 21 -4.62 -0.84 22.95
N VAL A 22 -4.91 -2.13 22.81
CA VAL A 22 -5.73 -2.71 21.74
C VAL A 22 -7.20 -2.32 21.96
N GLY A 23 -7.55 -1.14 21.44
CA GLY A 23 -8.89 -0.78 21.00
C GLY A 23 -8.81 -0.55 19.50
N ASP A 24 -9.59 -1.31 18.73
CA ASP A 24 -9.62 -1.32 17.27
C ASP A 24 -10.27 -0.04 16.71
N ASP A 25 -9.61 1.11 16.94
CA ASP A 25 -10.00 2.46 16.52
C ASP A 25 -8.89 3.06 15.64
N LEU A 26 -8.59 2.37 14.54
CA LEU A 26 -7.69 2.88 13.51
C LEU A 26 -8.43 3.95 12.70
N ASP A 27 -8.11 5.22 12.96
CA ASP A 27 -8.65 6.35 12.20
C ASP A 27 -8.00 6.43 10.80
N PHE A 28 -8.65 5.87 9.79
CA PHE A 28 -8.16 5.94 8.41
C PHE A 28 -8.13 7.37 7.83
N THR A 29 -8.76 8.35 8.49
CA THR A 29 -8.76 9.74 8.01
C THR A 29 -7.45 10.48 8.28
N VAL A 30 -6.58 9.94 9.15
CA VAL A 30 -5.25 10.54 9.40
C VAL A 30 -4.19 10.13 8.39
N ILE A 31 -4.40 9.03 7.67
CA ILE A 31 -3.42 8.47 6.71
C ILE A 31 -2.94 9.51 5.69
N PRO A 32 -3.81 10.33 5.05
CA PRO A 32 -3.34 11.34 4.11
C PRO A 32 -2.38 12.36 4.75
N LYS A 33 -2.67 12.81 5.98
CA LYS A 33 -1.82 13.79 6.69
C LYS A 33 -0.47 13.19 7.10
N GLN A 34 -0.49 11.92 7.49
CA GLN A 34 0.73 11.18 7.83
C GLN A 34 1.61 11.00 6.59
N LEU A 35 1.02 10.61 5.46
CA LEU A 35 1.73 10.51 4.18
C LEU A 35 2.31 11.85 3.75
N ASP A 36 1.55 12.95 3.80
CA ASP A 36 2.04 14.29 3.45
C ASP A 36 3.26 14.69 4.31
N SER A 37 3.21 14.42 5.62
CA SER A 37 4.31 14.73 6.54
C SER A 37 5.55 13.89 6.26
N LEU A 38 5.37 12.62 5.89
CA LEU A 38 6.46 11.71 5.54
C LEU A 38 7.08 12.04 4.20
N PHE A 39 6.28 12.47 3.22
CA PHE A 39 6.78 12.93 1.93
C PHE A 39 7.65 14.18 2.10
N GLU A 40 7.22 15.16 2.90
CA GLU A 40 8.05 16.34 3.18
C GLU A 40 9.40 15.97 3.85
N ALA A 41 9.41 14.93 4.69
CA ALA A 41 10.62 14.51 5.40
C ALA A 41 11.59 13.66 4.55
N HIS A 42 11.07 12.84 3.63
CA HIS A 42 11.86 11.82 2.92
C HIS A 42 11.94 12.03 1.40
N ASP A 43 11.06 12.81 0.79
CA ASP A 43 11.06 13.09 -0.65
C ASP A 43 11.99 14.25 -1.02
N THR A 44 13.28 13.96 -1.06
CA THR A 44 14.31 14.93 -1.48
C THR A 44 14.17 15.40 -2.94
N GLY A 45 13.40 14.69 -3.77
CA GLY A 45 13.27 14.94 -5.20
C GLY A 45 11.90 15.44 -5.63
N ASN A 46 10.98 15.74 -4.70
CA ASN A 46 9.57 16.06 -4.98
C ASN A 46 8.98 15.14 -6.06
N SER A 47 9.30 13.85 -5.97
CA SER A 47 8.93 12.82 -6.94
C SER A 47 7.57 12.21 -6.60
N ILE A 48 7.11 12.32 -5.36
CA ILE A 48 5.91 11.65 -4.86
C ILE A 48 4.72 12.61 -4.88
N HIS A 49 3.61 12.19 -5.47
CA HIS A 49 2.41 13.02 -5.62
C HIS A 49 1.14 12.24 -5.28
N ALA A 50 0.18 12.89 -4.62
CA ALA A 50 -1.15 12.30 -4.41
C ALA A 50 -1.88 12.11 -5.76
N THR A 51 -2.45 10.93 -5.98
CA THR A 51 -3.20 10.63 -7.21
C THR A 51 -4.69 10.82 -6.96
N ILE A 52 -5.32 11.69 -7.74
CA ILE A 52 -6.77 11.87 -7.71
C ILE A 52 -7.42 10.72 -8.49
N LEU A 53 -8.23 9.90 -7.80
CA LEU A 53 -9.05 8.87 -8.44
C LEU A 53 -10.39 9.46 -8.89
N GLU A 54 -10.60 9.50 -10.20
CA GLU A 54 -11.87 9.91 -10.78
C GLU A 54 -12.75 8.70 -11.12
N THR A 55 -14.02 8.76 -10.73
CA THR A 55 -15.00 7.75 -11.15
C THR A 55 -15.42 7.99 -12.60
N GLY A 56 -15.44 6.95 -13.42
CA GLY A 56 -15.87 7.04 -14.83
C GLY A 56 -17.25 7.67 -15.02
N GLY A 57 -17.45 8.28 -16.19
CA GLY A 57 -18.67 9.04 -16.53
C GLY A 57 -19.94 8.20 -16.69
N GLN A 58 -19.82 6.88 -16.91
CA GLN A 58 -20.96 5.99 -17.07
C GLN A 58 -21.00 4.97 -15.93
N TRP A 59 -22.07 5.01 -15.14
CA TRP A 59 -22.32 4.01 -14.11
C TRP A 59 -23.43 3.08 -14.58
N THR A 60 -23.22 1.79 -14.42
CA THR A 60 -24.22 0.76 -14.73
C THR A 60 -24.84 0.29 -13.43
N ARG A 61 -26.15 0.49 -13.29
CA ARG A 61 -26.92 0.07 -12.13
C ARG A 61 -27.73 -1.17 -12.44
N SER A 62 -27.72 -2.16 -11.56
CA SER A 62 -28.58 -3.34 -11.60
C SER A 62 -29.57 -3.27 -10.44
N ARG A 63 -30.88 -3.30 -10.71
CA ARG A 63 -31.92 -3.26 -9.66
C ARG A 63 -33.00 -4.31 -9.93
N GLN A 64 -33.44 -4.94 -8.85
CA GLN A 64 -34.55 -5.89 -8.87
C GLN A 64 -35.72 -5.32 -8.08
N LYS A 65 -36.93 -5.30 -8.67
CA LYS A 65 -38.11 -4.70 -8.02
C LYS A 65 -38.57 -5.54 -6.82
N ASN A 66 -38.61 -6.86 -7.01
CA ASN A 66 -38.96 -7.88 -6.00
C ASN A 66 -37.97 -9.06 -6.12
N LEU A 67 -37.85 -9.88 -5.07
CA LEU A 67 -36.93 -11.04 -5.04
C LEU A 67 -37.10 -12.05 -6.20
N LEU A 68 -38.30 -12.13 -6.80
CA LEU A 68 -38.62 -13.05 -7.90
C LEU A 68 -38.64 -12.40 -9.29
N SER A 69 -38.48 -11.08 -9.40
CA SER A 69 -38.45 -10.39 -10.70
C SER A 69 -37.06 -10.41 -11.32
N LYS A 70 -36.94 -10.31 -12.64
CA LYS A 70 -35.63 -10.17 -13.29
C LYS A 70 -34.97 -8.85 -12.93
N SER A 71 -33.66 -8.85 -12.72
CA SER A 71 -32.90 -7.61 -12.54
C SER A 71 -32.93 -6.78 -13.84
N VAL A 72 -33.12 -5.48 -13.69
CA VAL A 72 -33.08 -4.51 -14.78
C VAL A 72 -31.81 -3.69 -14.63
N THR A 73 -31.06 -3.60 -15.73
CA THR A 73 -29.84 -2.80 -15.81
C THR A 73 -30.13 -1.46 -16.48
N SER A 74 -29.63 -0.36 -15.93
CA SER A 74 -29.76 0.98 -16.50
C SER A 74 -28.47 1.77 -16.34
N THR A 75 -28.21 2.70 -17.26
CA THR A 75 -27.10 3.65 -17.14
C THR A 75 -27.55 4.86 -16.32
N LEU A 76 -26.70 5.32 -15.40
CA LEU A 76 -26.96 6.50 -14.57
C LEU A 76 -26.22 7.73 -15.11
N GLY A 77 -26.92 8.86 -15.21
CA GLY A 77 -26.35 10.17 -15.52
C GLY A 77 -25.71 10.86 -14.30
N ALA A 78 -25.22 12.09 -14.47
CA ALA A 78 -24.55 12.83 -13.38
C ALA A 78 -25.47 13.09 -12.16
N GLU A 79 -26.69 13.57 -12.40
CA GLU A 79 -27.66 13.86 -11.33
C GLU A 79 -28.14 12.58 -10.63
N ASP A 80 -28.39 11.51 -11.40
CA ASP A 80 -28.81 10.21 -10.85
C ASP A 80 -27.73 9.58 -9.97
N ARG A 81 -26.45 9.73 -10.34
CA ARG A 81 -25.31 9.26 -9.52
C ARG A 81 -25.28 9.95 -8.16
N LYS A 82 -25.52 11.27 -8.12
CA LYS A 82 -25.57 12.03 -6.88
C LYS A 82 -26.74 11.58 -6.00
N SER A 83 -27.93 11.43 -6.60
CA SER A 83 -29.12 10.95 -5.92
C SER A 83 -28.92 9.54 -5.34
N GLU A 84 -28.37 8.62 -6.14
CA GLU A 84 -28.13 7.24 -5.72
C GLU A 84 -27.06 7.14 -4.62
N LYS A 85 -25.99 7.94 -4.73
CA LYS A 85 -24.95 8.04 -3.71
C LYS A 85 -25.56 8.48 -2.38
N ASN A 86 -26.36 9.55 -2.38
CA ASN A 86 -27.03 10.03 -1.17
C ASN A 86 -27.97 8.96 -0.58
N MET A 87 -28.76 8.30 -1.42
CA MET A 87 -29.66 7.23 -0.97
C MET A 87 -28.90 6.06 -0.32
N ALA A 88 -27.73 5.70 -0.83
CA ALA A 88 -26.89 4.67 -0.24
C ALA A 88 -26.33 5.10 1.13
N PHE A 89 -25.90 6.36 1.28
CA PHE A 89 -25.45 6.89 2.56
C PHE A 89 -26.58 7.02 3.58
N ASP A 90 -27.77 7.44 3.17
CA ASP A 90 -28.95 7.49 4.04
C ASP A 90 -29.33 6.09 4.54
N LEU A 91 -29.24 5.08 3.69
CA LEU A 91 -29.45 3.68 4.08
C LEU A 91 -28.39 3.23 5.07
N LEU A 92 -27.12 3.54 4.81
CA LEU A 92 -26.02 3.21 5.72
C LEU A 92 -26.17 3.90 7.08
N ASP A 93 -26.59 5.16 7.10
CA ASP A 93 -26.87 5.94 8.31
C ASP A 93 -28.04 5.32 9.09
N ALA A 94 -29.13 4.97 8.40
CA ALA A 94 -30.28 4.32 9.03
C ALA A 94 -29.91 2.93 9.61
N LEU A 95 -29.12 2.13 8.90
CA LEU A 95 -28.68 0.81 9.34
C LEU A 95 -27.69 0.89 10.51
N SER A 96 -26.77 1.85 10.47
CA SER A 96 -25.79 2.07 11.53
C SER A 96 -26.35 2.90 12.70
N ARG A 97 -27.61 3.33 12.67
CA ARG A 97 -28.18 4.30 13.64
C ARG A 97 -27.26 5.51 13.81
N SER A 98 -26.87 6.08 12.68
CA SER A 98 -25.91 7.18 12.54
C SER A 98 -24.58 6.91 13.25
N GLY A 99 -24.06 5.69 13.08
CA GLY A 99 -22.80 5.23 13.67
C GLY A 99 -22.90 4.66 15.10
N THR A 100 -24.09 4.64 15.72
CA THR A 100 -24.26 4.08 17.07
C THR A 100 -24.27 2.54 17.07
N LEU A 101 -24.70 1.91 15.97
CA LEU A 101 -24.73 0.47 15.78
C LEU A 101 -23.57 0.04 14.88
N PRO A 102 -22.62 -0.78 15.39
CA PRO A 102 -21.50 -1.25 14.59
C PRO A 102 -21.96 -2.22 13.49
N VAL A 103 -21.32 -2.14 12.32
CA VAL A 103 -21.57 -3.04 11.19
C VAL A 103 -20.63 -4.24 11.30
N SER A 104 -21.07 -5.30 11.98
CA SER A 104 -20.21 -6.48 12.29
C SER A 104 -19.84 -7.36 11.09
N TYR A 105 -20.54 -7.23 9.96
CA TYR A 105 -20.35 -8.08 8.76
C TYR A 105 -20.17 -7.22 7.50
N GLY A 106 -19.39 -6.15 7.61
CA GLY A 106 -19.03 -5.29 6.49
C GLY A 106 -17.52 -5.19 6.38
N ASP A 107 -17.01 -5.30 5.15
CA ASP A 107 -15.62 -5.02 4.85
C ASP A 107 -15.48 -3.56 4.39
N LEU A 108 -14.57 -2.82 5.01
CA LEU A 108 -14.22 -1.45 4.61
C LEU A 108 -12.94 -1.49 3.79
N HIS A 109 -13.05 -1.15 2.51
CA HIS A 109 -11.88 -0.98 1.64
C HIS A 109 -11.52 0.50 1.54
N VAL A 110 -10.35 0.86 2.04
CA VAL A 110 -9.77 2.21 1.88
C VAL A 110 -8.72 2.14 0.78
N VAL A 111 -8.86 2.99 -0.24
CA VAL A 111 -7.89 3.07 -1.34
C VAL A 111 -7.16 4.40 -1.25
N VAL A 112 -5.84 4.31 -1.07
CA VAL A 112 -4.92 5.45 -1.12
C VAL A 112 -4.07 5.31 -2.39
N ALA A 113 -4.04 6.34 -3.21
CA ALA A 113 -3.34 6.33 -4.48
C ALA A 113 -2.25 7.41 -4.49
N VAL A 114 -1.03 6.97 -4.82
CA VAL A 114 0.17 7.81 -4.87
C VAL A 114 0.89 7.52 -6.20
N SER A 115 1.37 8.57 -6.85
CA SER A 115 2.14 8.52 -8.08
C SER A 115 3.59 8.88 -7.78
N HIS A 116 4.53 8.03 -8.20
CA HIS A 116 5.95 8.36 -8.24
C HIS A 116 6.32 8.87 -9.64
N CYS A 117 6.76 10.12 -9.72
CA CYS A 117 7.21 10.80 -10.92
C CYS A 117 8.73 10.97 -10.86
N PHE A 118 9.45 10.43 -11.84
CA PHE A 118 10.89 10.63 -11.92
C PHE A 118 11.21 12.06 -12.35
N ASP A 119 12.00 12.78 -11.55
CA ASP A 119 12.45 14.14 -11.84
C ASP A 119 13.37 14.21 -13.09
N LYS A 120 14.09 13.13 -13.38
CA LYS A 120 15.06 13.04 -14.48
C LYS A 120 14.70 11.94 -15.48
N ASP A 121 14.91 12.25 -16.75
CA ASP A 121 14.83 11.27 -17.84
C ASP A 121 15.78 10.09 -17.62
N VAL A 122 15.43 8.92 -18.20
CA VAL A 122 16.25 7.70 -18.14
C VAL A 122 17.69 7.96 -18.58
N MET A 123 17.89 8.79 -19.61
CA MET A 123 19.23 9.13 -20.10
C MET A 123 20.05 9.87 -19.04
N ASN A 124 19.44 10.77 -18.29
CA ASN A 124 20.15 11.53 -17.26
C ASN A 124 20.39 10.64 -16.02
N THR A 125 19.39 9.89 -15.58
CA THR A 125 19.49 9.07 -14.36
C THR A 125 20.44 7.88 -14.52
N VAL A 126 20.29 7.10 -15.60
CA VAL A 126 21.05 5.84 -15.77
C VAL A 126 22.41 6.09 -16.41
N ILE A 127 22.52 7.04 -17.34
CA ILE A 127 23.77 7.23 -18.11
C ILE A 127 24.65 8.34 -17.52
N GLN A 128 24.07 9.49 -17.15
CA GLN A 128 24.88 10.60 -16.62
C GLN A 128 25.17 10.42 -15.12
N ASP A 129 24.14 10.14 -14.33
CA ASP A 129 24.27 10.01 -12.89
C ASP A 129 24.66 8.58 -12.46
N ASN A 130 24.48 7.59 -13.36
CA ASN A 130 24.73 6.17 -13.08
C ASN A 130 24.02 5.68 -11.79
N VAL A 131 22.78 6.14 -11.60
CA VAL A 131 21.91 5.77 -10.48
C VAL A 131 20.80 4.87 -11.00
N ASN A 132 20.45 3.85 -10.22
CA ASN A 132 19.29 3.03 -10.50
C ASN A 132 18.00 3.76 -10.08
N PRO A 133 17.10 4.16 -11.02
CA PRO A 133 15.87 4.84 -10.66
C PRO A 133 14.92 3.96 -9.83
N ILE A 134 15.07 2.63 -9.90
CA ILE A 134 14.21 1.69 -9.17
C ILE A 134 14.40 1.82 -7.65
N GLU A 135 15.59 2.15 -7.17
CA GLU A 135 15.85 2.28 -5.72
C GLU A 135 14.95 3.36 -5.09
N LYS A 136 14.77 4.50 -5.78
CA LYS A 136 13.88 5.58 -5.32
C LYS A 136 12.40 5.17 -5.32
N LEU A 137 12.01 4.33 -6.28
CA LEU A 137 10.65 3.81 -6.36
C LEU A 137 10.40 2.81 -5.22
N GLU A 138 11.37 1.96 -4.91
CA GLU A 138 11.30 1.00 -3.81
C GLU A 138 11.20 1.72 -2.46
N GLU A 139 12.02 2.74 -2.22
CA GLU A 139 11.92 3.60 -1.03
C GLU A 139 10.52 4.21 -0.89
N THR A 140 9.97 4.75 -1.97
CA THR A 140 8.61 5.30 -2.00
C THR A 140 7.56 4.22 -1.68
N SER A 141 7.68 3.04 -2.27
CA SER A 141 6.74 1.94 -2.06
C SER A 141 6.77 1.46 -0.60
N VAL A 142 7.96 1.34 -0.01
CA VAL A 142 8.11 0.93 1.39
C VAL A 142 7.54 2.00 2.33
N LEU A 143 7.79 3.29 2.05
CA LEU A 143 7.26 4.39 2.85
C LEU A 143 5.72 4.40 2.86
N VAL A 144 5.10 4.25 1.68
CA VAL A 144 3.63 4.19 1.56
C VAL A 144 3.09 2.94 2.26
N ALA A 145 3.71 1.79 2.05
CA ALA A 145 3.30 0.53 2.70
C ALA A 145 3.39 0.62 4.23
N ALA A 146 4.49 1.15 4.77
CA ALA A 146 4.69 1.37 6.21
C ALA A 146 3.60 2.26 6.80
N THR A 147 3.26 3.35 6.09
CA THR A 147 2.23 4.29 6.58
C THR A 147 0.83 3.68 6.57
N VAL A 148 0.50 2.86 5.56
CA VAL A 148 -0.83 2.24 5.43
C VAL A 148 -1.00 1.05 6.39
N THR A 149 0.05 0.27 6.60
CA THR A 149 0.01 -0.94 7.45
C THR A 149 0.30 -0.63 8.93
N GLY A 150 0.93 0.50 9.23
CA GLY A 150 1.41 0.84 10.57
C GLY A 150 2.64 0.03 11.00
N GLU A 151 3.21 -0.77 10.12
CA GLU A 151 4.42 -1.56 10.37
C GLU A 151 5.69 -0.76 10.07
N SER A 152 6.80 -1.12 10.71
CA SER A 152 8.07 -0.45 10.42
C SER A 152 8.60 -0.86 9.03
N PRO A 153 9.33 0.03 8.33
CA PRO A 153 9.98 -0.31 7.05
C PRO A 153 10.86 -1.57 7.10
N GLN A 154 11.50 -1.82 8.25
CA GLN A 154 12.37 -2.98 8.46
C GLN A 154 11.57 -4.29 8.49
N GLU A 155 10.36 -4.29 9.08
CA GLU A 155 9.51 -5.48 9.15
C GLU A 155 8.95 -5.84 7.77
N LEU A 156 8.50 -4.83 7.02
CA LEU A 156 7.97 -5.00 5.66
C LEU A 156 9.01 -5.53 4.66
N THR A 157 10.26 -5.10 4.80
CA THR A 157 11.34 -5.52 3.90
C THR A 157 11.83 -6.94 4.19
N VAL A 158 11.78 -7.41 5.45
CA VAL A 158 12.15 -8.79 5.81
C VAL A 158 11.18 -9.80 5.19
N GLY A 159 9.86 -9.53 5.25
CA GLY A 159 8.86 -10.39 4.62
C GLY A 159 9.00 -10.45 3.09
N ALA A 160 9.24 -9.30 2.45
CA ALA A 160 9.48 -9.25 1.00
C ALA A 160 10.76 -9.99 0.60
N HIS A 161 11.85 -9.82 1.35
CA HIS A 161 13.11 -10.51 1.09
C HIS A 161 12.99 -12.03 1.23
N GLN A 162 12.26 -12.52 2.23
CA GLN A 162 11.96 -13.94 2.40
C GLN A 162 11.17 -14.51 1.23
N GLN A 163 10.13 -13.82 0.75
CA GLN A 163 9.34 -14.25 -0.41
C GLN A 163 10.17 -14.30 -1.70
N TYR A 164 11.04 -13.31 -1.94
CA TYR A 164 11.97 -13.35 -3.07
C TYR A 164 12.97 -14.51 -2.95
N GLN A 165 13.51 -14.78 -1.76
CA GLN A 165 14.39 -15.92 -1.52
C GLN A 165 13.67 -17.25 -1.75
N GLU A 166 12.42 -17.39 -1.31
CA GLU A 166 11.59 -18.57 -1.54
C GLU A 166 11.30 -18.77 -3.03
N GLN A 167 10.93 -17.72 -3.75
CA GLN A 167 10.70 -17.77 -5.21
C GLN A 167 11.98 -18.12 -5.98
N LEU A 168 13.13 -17.54 -5.60
CA LEU A 168 14.43 -17.86 -6.19
C LEU A 168 14.85 -19.30 -5.88
N SER A 169 14.60 -19.78 -4.66
CA SER A 169 14.86 -21.17 -4.27
C SER A 169 13.99 -22.16 -5.03
N GLY A 170 12.73 -21.82 -5.31
CA GLY A 170 11.81 -22.61 -6.13
C GLY A 170 12.20 -22.63 -7.61
N LEU A 171 12.73 -21.52 -8.13
CA LEU A 171 13.20 -21.41 -9.50
C LEU A 171 14.53 -22.17 -9.73
N LEU A 172 15.41 -22.19 -8.72
CA LEU A 172 16.69 -22.91 -8.75
C LEU A 172 16.55 -24.38 -8.30
N GLY A 173 15.44 -24.74 -7.66
CA GLY A 173 15.16 -26.09 -7.13
C GLY A 173 14.45 -27.05 -8.09
N GLY A 174 14.21 -26.65 -9.35
CA GLY A 174 13.58 -27.48 -10.37
C GLY A 174 14.47 -28.60 -10.91
N THR A 175 14.46 -29.75 -10.23
CA THR A 175 14.63 -31.11 -10.75
C THR A 175 15.68 -31.35 -11.85
N GLY A 176 16.93 -31.60 -11.43
CA GLY A 176 17.80 -32.55 -12.10
C GLY A 176 17.45 -33.96 -11.61
N ASP A 177 16.57 -34.62 -12.36
CA ASP A 177 16.10 -35.99 -12.14
C ASP A 177 17.27 -36.99 -12.10
N GLY A 178 17.12 -38.03 -11.29
CA GLY A 178 18.17 -38.94 -10.86
C GLY A 178 18.80 -39.73 -12.01
N VAL A 179 20.13 -39.75 -12.05
CA VAL A 179 20.87 -40.78 -12.78
C VAL A 179 20.85 -42.05 -11.92
N ASP A 180 19.90 -42.92 -12.21
CA ASP A 180 19.89 -44.33 -11.81
C ASP A 180 21.13 -45.02 -12.40
N ALA A 181 22.17 -45.17 -11.58
CA ALA A 181 23.35 -45.95 -11.90
C ALA A 181 23.09 -47.42 -11.55
N THR A 182 22.31 -48.11 -12.40
CA THR A 182 22.25 -49.57 -12.40
C THR A 182 22.82 -50.12 -13.72
N THR A 183 23.68 -51.14 -13.59
CA THR A 183 24.21 -52.07 -14.62
C THR A 183 25.61 -51.77 -15.20
N GLY A 184 26.63 -52.41 -14.61
CA GLY A 184 27.94 -52.58 -15.26
C GLY A 184 27.92 -53.71 -16.30
N PRO A 185 28.78 -53.68 -17.34
CA PRO A 185 28.89 -54.78 -18.29
C PRO A 185 29.77 -55.90 -17.72
N ALA A 186 29.30 -57.12 -17.89
CA ALA A 186 30.08 -58.33 -17.69
C ALA A 186 31.13 -58.46 -18.80
N VAL A 187 32.40 -58.59 -18.41
CA VAL A 187 33.40 -59.54 -18.96
C VAL A 187 34.35 -59.92 -17.84
#